data_AF-A0A1B0DDL1-F1
#
_entry.id   AF-A0A1B0DDL1-F1
#
_cell.length_a   1.000
_cell.length_b   1.000
_cell.length_c   1.000
_cell.angle_alpha   90.00
_cell.angle_beta   90.00
_cell.angle_gamma   90.00
#
_symmetry.space_group_name_H-M   'P 1'
#
loop_
_entity.id
_entity.type
_entity.pdbx_description
1 polymer ?
#
loop_
_entity_poly.entity_id
_entity_poly.type
_entity_poly.pdbx_seq_one_letter_code
_entity_poly.pdbx_strand_id
1 'polypeptide(L)'
;MSGQLGIKSEIDDSVLQPNNLQVHTPKFNKIFIDLISSSLAIPMNVATRMFSMRMYKSPAHEARWQQVQSDIEKTGKYHLTETELIFGAKLAWRNANRCIGRIQWSKLQVFDCRYVTTTSGMFEAICNHIKYATNKGNIRSAITIFPQRTDGKHDYRVWNPQLISYAGYREPDGSITGEPATVEFTELCLKLGWKGRHTDWDILPMVLSANGHDPEYFEYPHDLILEVPLTHPTFKWFADFKLKWYAVPAVANMLFDCGGLQFTAAPFSGWYMSTEIGCRNLCDTNRRNILEKVATKMGLNTRNPTTLWKDKALVEVNIAVLHSFQTHNVTIVDHHTASDSFIKHFENESRLRNGCPADWVWIVPPMSSSATQVFHQEMANYYMKPNFEYQEPAYKTHVWKKGRDQSKNKKPKRKFHFKQIARAVKFTSKLFGRALSRRIKATVLYATETGKSEAYAKKLVELFAHAFNAEVYNMSEYDVSSIEHEALILVVASTFGNGDPPENGEVSTMS
;
A
#
# COMPACT_ATOMS: atom_id res chain seq x y z
N MET A 1 -10.23 54.93 -26.08
CA MET A 1 -9.51 53.72 -26.51
C MET A 1 -8.25 53.59 -25.67
N SER A 2 -8.30 52.81 -24.61
CA SER A 2 -7.13 52.35 -23.86
C SER A 2 -7.39 50.90 -23.49
N GLY A 3 -6.94 50.00 -24.36
CA GLY A 3 -7.07 48.57 -24.15
C GLY A 3 -6.18 48.12 -23.01
N GLN A 4 -6.77 47.66 -21.92
CA GLN A 4 -6.08 46.83 -20.94
C GLN A 4 -5.88 45.45 -21.57
N LEU A 5 -4.63 45.14 -21.93
CA LEU A 5 -4.16 43.78 -22.13
C LEU A 5 -4.26 43.05 -20.79
N GLY A 6 -5.40 42.37 -20.56
CA GLY A 6 -5.57 41.45 -19.45
C GLY A 6 -4.67 40.23 -19.66
N ILE A 7 -3.56 40.16 -18.95
CA ILE A 7 -2.83 38.91 -18.75
C ILE A 7 -3.68 38.08 -17.78
N LYS A 8 -4.46 37.15 -18.31
CA LYS A 8 -5.03 36.06 -17.50
C LYS A 8 -3.86 35.22 -16.96
N SER A 9 -3.52 35.38 -15.69
CA SER A 9 -2.84 34.32 -14.95
C SER A 9 -3.93 33.38 -14.45
N GLU A 10 -4.17 32.28 -15.18
CA GLU A 10 -5.01 31.20 -14.67
C GLU A 10 -4.20 30.49 -13.58
N ILE A 11 -4.63 30.66 -12.32
CA ILE A 11 -4.11 29.91 -11.18
C ILE A 11 -4.75 28.50 -11.25
N ASP A 12 -4.04 27.54 -11.83
CA ASP A 12 -4.48 26.15 -12.05
C ASP A 12 -4.41 25.26 -10.79
N ASP A 13 -4.30 25.84 -9.59
CA ASP A 13 -4.04 25.10 -8.34
C ASP A 13 -5.19 24.18 -7.89
N SER A 14 -6.39 24.30 -8.48
CA SER A 14 -7.53 23.41 -8.20
C SER A 14 -7.61 22.19 -9.11
N VAL A 15 -6.70 22.05 -10.09
CA VAL A 15 -6.68 20.89 -11.00
C VAL A 15 -6.14 19.66 -10.26
N LEU A 16 -6.90 18.55 -10.30
CA LEU A 16 -6.53 17.31 -9.61
C LEU A 16 -5.24 16.68 -10.15
N GLN A 17 -5.02 16.73 -11.47
CA GLN A 17 -3.81 16.22 -12.12
C GLN A 17 -3.36 17.20 -13.22
N PRO A 18 -2.71 18.31 -12.85
CA PRO A 18 -2.23 19.29 -13.82
C PRO A 18 -1.05 18.71 -14.62
N ASN A 19 -0.86 19.20 -15.85
CA ASN A 19 0.17 18.67 -16.75
C ASN A 19 1.60 18.76 -16.18
N ASN A 20 1.88 19.73 -15.30
CA ASN A 20 3.17 19.87 -14.61
C ASN A 20 3.44 18.78 -13.56
N LEU A 21 2.42 18.02 -13.15
CA LEU A 21 2.49 16.86 -12.27
C LEU A 21 2.45 15.51 -13.01
N GLN A 22 2.30 15.54 -14.34
CA GLN A 22 2.22 14.35 -15.18
C GLN A 22 3.50 14.14 -16.00
N VAL A 23 4.02 12.91 -15.98
CA VAL A 23 5.08 12.47 -16.89
C VAL A 23 4.47 11.62 -17.99
N HIS A 24 4.48 12.15 -19.22
CA HIS A 24 4.09 11.39 -20.40
C HIS A 24 5.20 10.44 -20.85
N THR A 25 4.81 9.31 -21.47
CA THR A 25 5.77 8.38 -22.08
C THR A 25 6.57 9.12 -23.17
N PRO A 26 7.91 9.15 -23.10
CA PRO A 26 8.72 9.90 -24.07
C PRO A 26 8.56 9.34 -25.48
N LYS A 27 8.46 10.23 -26.49
CA LYS A 27 8.74 9.86 -27.89
C LYS A 27 10.27 9.81 -28.09
N PHE A 28 10.74 8.85 -28.88
CA PHE A 28 12.14 8.38 -29.07
C PHE A 28 13.30 9.40 -28.94
N ASN A 29 13.09 10.67 -29.29
CA ASN A 29 14.15 11.68 -29.36
C ASN A 29 14.28 12.57 -28.11
N LYS A 30 13.42 12.45 -27.08
CA LYS A 30 13.43 13.38 -25.95
C LYS A 30 14.29 12.93 -24.75
N ILE A 31 14.49 11.63 -24.56
CA ILE A 31 15.20 11.08 -23.38
C ILE A 31 16.68 11.52 -23.35
N PHE A 32 17.35 11.51 -24.51
CA PHE A 32 18.76 11.87 -24.62
C PHE A 32 19.00 13.38 -24.44
N ILE A 33 18.09 14.22 -24.95
CA ILE A 33 18.17 15.68 -24.83
C ILE A 33 17.80 16.12 -23.40
N ASP A 34 16.82 15.49 -22.76
CA ASP A 34 16.43 15.80 -21.37
C ASP A 34 17.49 15.35 -20.36
N LEU A 35 18.23 14.25 -20.59
CA LEU A 35 19.36 13.86 -19.72
C LEU A 35 20.55 14.83 -19.82
N ILE A 36 20.82 15.37 -21.02
CA ILE A 36 21.91 16.32 -21.25
C ILE A 36 21.51 17.75 -20.79
N SER A 37 20.25 18.16 -21.00
CA SER A 37 19.72 19.45 -20.53
C SER A 37 19.46 19.46 -19.02
N SER A 38 19.19 18.30 -18.41
CA SER A 38 19.18 18.08 -16.95
C SER A 38 20.57 17.84 -16.35
N SER A 39 21.63 18.27 -17.04
CA SER A 39 23.00 18.35 -16.52
C SER A 39 23.12 19.11 -15.18
N LEU A 40 22.06 19.80 -14.72
CA LEU A 40 21.92 20.36 -13.36
C LEU A 40 21.16 19.47 -12.35
N ALA A 41 20.26 18.58 -12.78
CA ALA A 41 19.46 17.70 -11.89
C ALA A 41 20.22 16.42 -11.46
N ILE A 42 21.10 15.91 -12.33
CA ILE A 42 22.01 14.79 -12.04
C ILE A 42 23.02 15.15 -10.93
N PRO A 43 23.69 16.33 -10.98
CA PRO A 43 24.45 16.90 -9.87
C PRO A 43 23.75 16.90 -8.52
N MET A 44 22.44 17.15 -8.51
CA MET A 44 21.74 17.58 -7.32
C MET A 44 21.56 16.44 -6.33
N ASN A 45 21.30 15.20 -6.76
CA ASN A 45 21.13 14.10 -5.81
C ASN A 45 22.43 13.65 -5.13
N VAL A 46 23.52 13.55 -5.87
CA VAL A 46 24.84 13.21 -5.31
C VAL A 46 25.31 14.34 -4.40
N ALA A 47 25.20 15.59 -4.84
CA ALA A 47 25.56 16.76 -4.03
C ALA A 47 24.66 16.92 -2.80
N THR A 48 23.33 16.78 -2.92
CA THR A 48 22.38 16.88 -1.80
C THR A 48 22.60 15.77 -0.79
N ARG A 49 22.87 14.53 -1.23
CA ARG A 49 23.23 13.45 -0.30
C ARG A 49 24.55 13.77 0.42
N MET A 50 25.59 14.13 -0.31
CA MET A 50 26.89 14.43 0.30
C MET A 50 26.84 15.66 1.21
N PHE A 51 26.08 16.69 0.84
CA PHE A 51 25.80 17.85 1.69
C PHE A 51 25.07 17.43 2.97
N SER A 52 24.03 16.59 2.89
CA SER A 52 23.31 16.12 4.08
C SER A 52 24.18 15.29 5.04
N MET A 53 25.22 14.62 4.53
CA MET A 53 26.22 13.90 5.34
C MET A 53 27.42 14.76 5.74
N ARG A 54 27.45 16.06 5.42
CA ARG A 54 28.61 16.97 5.61
C ARG A 54 29.89 16.50 4.88
N MET A 55 29.73 15.77 3.78
CA MET A 55 30.80 15.19 2.94
C MET A 55 30.90 15.90 1.57
N TYR A 56 30.28 17.06 1.41
CA TYR A 56 30.37 17.85 0.18
C TYR A 56 31.82 18.27 -0.09
N LYS A 57 32.28 18.14 -1.34
CA LYS A 57 33.69 18.34 -1.75
C LYS A 57 34.71 17.45 -1.03
N SER A 58 34.28 16.34 -0.45
CA SER A 58 35.22 15.28 -0.02
C SER A 58 35.76 14.50 -1.22
N PRO A 59 36.91 13.80 -1.09
CA PRO A 59 37.41 12.92 -2.15
C PRO A 59 36.39 11.86 -2.59
N ALA A 60 35.57 11.34 -1.66
CA ALA A 60 34.51 10.39 -1.98
C ALA A 60 33.37 11.02 -2.82
N HIS A 61 33.02 12.29 -2.54
CA HIS A 61 32.06 13.04 -3.35
C HIS A 61 32.60 13.25 -4.77
N GLU A 62 33.84 13.70 -4.90
CA GLU A 62 34.46 13.96 -6.21
C GLU A 62 34.64 12.68 -7.03
N ALA A 63 35.06 11.58 -6.41
CA ALA A 63 35.16 10.28 -7.08
C ALA A 63 33.80 9.77 -7.57
N ARG A 64 32.75 9.85 -6.72
CA ARG A 64 31.40 9.45 -7.12
C ARG A 64 30.87 10.35 -8.23
N TRP A 65 31.16 11.64 -8.17
CA TRP A 65 30.79 12.63 -9.17
C TRP A 65 31.39 12.29 -10.54
N GLN A 66 32.71 12.09 -10.60
CA GLN A 66 33.41 11.71 -11.83
C GLN A 66 32.91 10.37 -12.38
N GLN A 67 32.62 9.40 -11.52
CA GLN A 67 32.06 8.11 -11.95
C GLN A 67 30.71 8.29 -12.65
N VAL A 68 29.78 9.05 -12.05
CA VAL A 68 28.46 9.28 -12.64
C VAL A 68 28.56 10.02 -13.98
N GLN A 69 29.44 11.02 -14.08
CA GLN A 69 29.69 11.72 -15.35
C GLN A 69 30.21 10.75 -16.41
N SER A 70 31.21 9.93 -16.07
CA SER A 70 31.78 8.96 -17.02
C SER A 70 30.77 7.91 -17.46
N ASP A 71 29.91 7.41 -16.55
CA ASP A 71 28.85 6.44 -16.87
C ASP A 71 27.87 7.03 -17.90
N ILE A 72 27.45 8.27 -17.70
CA ILE A 72 26.52 8.97 -18.59
C ILE A 72 27.15 9.22 -19.95
N GLU A 73 28.38 9.72 -19.99
CA GLU A 73 29.11 9.97 -21.25
C GLU A 73 29.28 8.69 -22.07
N LYS A 74 29.62 7.57 -21.43
CA LYS A 74 29.90 6.30 -22.11
C LYS A 74 28.64 5.52 -22.49
N THR A 75 27.60 5.56 -21.65
CA THR A 75 26.45 4.65 -21.78
C THR A 75 25.11 5.35 -21.93
N GLY A 76 25.06 6.67 -21.80
CA GLY A 76 23.83 7.47 -21.81
C GLY A 76 22.98 7.30 -20.55
N LYS A 77 23.49 6.65 -19.50
CA LYS A 77 22.77 6.39 -18.24
C LYS A 77 23.75 6.19 -17.08
N TYR A 78 23.22 6.22 -15.86
CA TYR A 78 23.94 5.81 -14.66
C TYR A 78 23.02 5.02 -13.73
N HIS A 79 23.61 4.44 -12.68
CA HIS A 79 22.88 3.74 -11.64
C HIS A 79 23.13 4.37 -10.28
N LEU A 80 22.06 4.56 -9.52
CA LEU A 80 22.15 4.92 -8.11
C LEU A 80 22.76 3.75 -7.32
N THR A 81 23.60 4.07 -6.35
CA THR A 81 23.93 3.13 -5.28
C THR A 81 22.69 2.85 -4.43
N GLU A 82 22.69 1.75 -3.67
CA GLU A 82 21.59 1.45 -2.75
C GLU A 82 21.34 2.59 -1.76
N THR A 83 22.41 3.19 -1.21
CA THR A 83 22.27 4.29 -0.25
C THR A 83 21.70 5.57 -0.88
N GLU A 84 22.06 5.87 -2.13
CA GLU A 84 21.45 6.98 -2.89
C GLU A 84 19.97 6.71 -3.20
N LEU A 85 19.61 5.46 -3.53
CA LEU A 85 18.23 5.07 -3.75
C LEU A 85 17.37 5.25 -2.49
N ILE A 86 17.87 4.78 -1.34
CA ILE A 86 17.20 4.93 -0.04
C ILE A 86 17.00 6.40 0.32
N PHE A 87 18.07 7.20 0.18
CA PHE A 87 18.02 8.63 0.45
C PHE A 87 17.02 9.33 -0.47
N GLY A 88 17.08 9.04 -1.78
CA GLY A 88 16.21 9.63 -2.78
C GLY A 88 14.73 9.32 -2.54
N ALA A 89 14.39 8.08 -2.20
CA ALA A 89 13.00 7.69 -1.92
C ALA A 89 12.43 8.40 -0.68
N LYS A 90 13.22 8.51 0.40
CA LYS A 90 12.83 9.25 1.61
C LYS A 90 12.67 10.75 1.31
N LEU A 91 13.57 11.32 0.51
CA LEU A 91 13.53 12.73 0.14
C LEU A 91 12.35 13.04 -0.79
N ALA A 92 12.01 12.14 -1.72
CA ALA A 92 10.81 12.26 -2.55
C ALA A 92 9.54 12.31 -1.69
N TRP A 93 9.44 11.45 -0.66
CA TRP A 93 8.31 11.53 0.28
C TRP A 93 8.31 12.84 1.06
N ARG A 94 9.47 13.30 1.55
CA ARG A 94 9.61 14.61 2.23
C ARG A 94 9.19 15.79 1.33
N ASN A 95 9.36 15.66 0.02
CA ASN A 95 9.01 16.66 -0.99
C ASN A 95 7.56 16.55 -1.50
N ALA A 96 6.82 15.48 -1.17
CA ALA A 96 5.47 15.24 -1.66
C ALA A 96 4.47 16.26 -1.06
N ASN A 97 4.26 17.36 -1.78
CA ASN A 97 3.44 18.52 -1.40
C ASN A 97 1.99 18.16 -1.00
N ARG A 98 1.44 17.07 -1.51
CA ARG A 98 0.07 16.58 -1.22
C ARG A 98 -0.02 15.60 -0.06
N CYS A 99 1.07 15.29 0.64
CA CYS A 99 1.09 14.31 1.72
C CYS A 99 1.11 14.99 3.10
N ILE A 100 0.06 14.77 3.89
CA ILE A 100 -0.04 15.25 5.28
C ILE A 100 0.85 14.44 6.26
N GLY A 101 1.12 13.16 5.96
CA GLY A 101 1.87 12.24 6.83
C GLY A 101 3.39 12.41 6.83
N ARG A 102 3.92 13.53 6.31
CA ARG A 102 5.36 13.70 6.03
C ARG A 102 6.27 13.77 7.26
N ILE A 103 5.75 13.94 8.48
CA ILE A 103 6.59 13.85 9.69
C ILE A 103 7.33 12.51 9.80
N GLN A 104 6.82 11.46 9.15
CA GLN A 104 7.39 10.11 9.13
C GLN A 104 8.41 9.87 8.02
N TRP A 105 8.75 10.87 7.20
CA TRP A 105 9.52 10.71 5.95
C TRP A 105 10.84 9.93 6.09
N SER A 106 11.49 10.02 7.26
CA SER A 106 12.77 9.34 7.53
C SER A 106 12.60 7.85 7.88
N LYS A 107 11.40 7.41 8.25
CA LYS A 107 11.04 6.03 8.63
C LYS A 107 10.35 5.30 7.48
N LEU A 108 11.07 5.14 6.38
CA LEU A 108 10.62 4.40 5.20
C LEU A 108 11.51 3.18 4.98
N GLN A 109 10.91 1.98 4.90
CA GLN A 109 11.60 0.79 4.40
C GLN A 109 11.68 0.84 2.88
N VAL A 110 12.86 0.61 2.31
CA VAL A 110 13.05 0.56 0.86
C VAL A 110 13.42 -0.87 0.47
N PHE A 111 12.64 -1.46 -0.44
CA PHE A 111 12.96 -2.72 -1.09
C PHE A 111 13.56 -2.42 -2.47
N ASP A 112 14.88 -2.58 -2.59
CA ASP A 112 15.55 -2.48 -3.89
C ASP A 112 15.23 -3.74 -4.71
N CYS A 113 14.41 -3.59 -5.74
CA CYS A 113 14.00 -4.64 -6.66
C CYS A 113 14.43 -4.31 -8.10
N ARG A 114 15.47 -3.50 -8.28
CA ARG A 114 16.02 -3.12 -9.60
C ARG A 114 16.66 -4.30 -10.35
N TYR A 115 16.84 -5.44 -9.69
CA TYR A 115 17.31 -6.68 -10.29
C TYR A 115 16.17 -7.54 -10.88
N VAL A 116 14.90 -7.22 -10.60
CA VAL A 116 13.75 -8.03 -11.03
C VAL A 116 13.57 -7.93 -12.54
N THR A 117 13.45 -9.08 -13.22
CA THR A 117 13.33 -9.15 -14.68
C THR A 117 11.99 -9.67 -15.20
N THR A 118 11.12 -10.15 -14.32
CA THR A 118 9.87 -10.84 -14.71
C THR A 118 8.66 -10.31 -13.95
N THR A 119 7.47 -10.44 -14.56
CA THR A 119 6.17 -10.14 -13.96
C THR A 119 5.92 -10.95 -12.68
N SER A 120 6.28 -12.23 -12.67
CA SER A 120 6.20 -13.06 -11.47
C SER A 120 7.12 -12.58 -10.34
N GLY A 121 8.33 -12.12 -10.67
CA GLY A 121 9.25 -11.53 -9.70
C GLY A 121 8.73 -10.21 -9.13
N MET A 122 8.05 -9.40 -9.96
CA MET A 122 7.34 -8.21 -9.48
C MET A 122 6.24 -8.56 -8.49
N PHE A 123 5.41 -9.56 -8.83
CA PHE A 123 4.33 -10.01 -7.96
C PHE A 123 4.85 -10.52 -6.61
N GLU A 124 5.95 -11.28 -6.61
CA GLU A 124 6.60 -11.76 -5.39
C GLU A 124 7.09 -10.60 -4.51
N ALA A 125 7.80 -9.63 -5.10
CA ALA A 125 8.27 -8.45 -4.39
C ALA A 125 7.13 -7.62 -3.80
N ILE A 126 6.01 -7.50 -4.52
CA ILE A 126 4.79 -6.83 -4.05
C ILE A 126 4.13 -7.61 -2.90
N CYS A 127 4.07 -8.93 -2.97
CA CYS A 127 3.54 -9.73 -1.85
C CYS A 127 4.39 -9.55 -0.58
N ASN A 128 5.72 -9.52 -0.72
CA ASN A 128 6.63 -9.25 0.38
C ASN A 128 6.44 -7.83 0.94
N HIS A 129 6.21 -6.84 0.08
CA HIS A 129 5.87 -5.47 0.47
C HIS A 129 4.60 -5.46 1.32
N ILE A 130 3.50 -6.02 0.81
CA ILE A 130 2.21 -6.02 1.52
C ILE A 130 2.36 -6.72 2.87
N LYS A 131 2.98 -7.91 2.91
CA LYS A 131 3.23 -8.63 4.17
C LYS A 131 4.03 -7.81 5.17
N TYR A 132 5.09 -7.14 4.71
CA TYR A 132 5.92 -6.27 5.55
C TYR A 132 5.13 -5.07 6.06
N ALA A 133 4.39 -4.40 5.18
CA ALA A 133 3.63 -3.20 5.48
C ALA A 133 2.46 -3.50 6.42
N THR A 134 1.72 -4.59 6.19
CA THR A 134 0.59 -5.01 7.02
C THR A 134 1.03 -5.33 8.45
N ASN A 135 2.13 -6.06 8.65
CA ASN A 135 2.72 -6.34 9.96
C ASN A 135 1.68 -6.64 11.08
N LYS A 136 0.71 -7.49 10.77
CA LYS A 136 -0.40 -7.89 11.67
C LYS A 136 -1.21 -6.71 12.25
N GLY A 137 -1.39 -5.64 11.48
CA GLY A 137 -2.12 -4.44 11.90
C GLY A 137 -1.21 -3.29 12.34
N ASN A 138 0.02 -3.56 12.78
CA ASN A 138 0.98 -2.50 13.14
C ASN A 138 1.69 -1.96 11.89
N ILE A 139 0.98 -1.14 11.12
CA ILE A 139 1.33 -0.78 9.75
C ILE A 139 2.69 -0.09 9.66
N ARG A 140 3.52 -0.51 8.69
CA ARG A 140 4.85 0.06 8.43
C ARG A 140 4.92 0.66 7.04
N SER A 141 5.46 1.87 6.95
CA SER A 141 5.70 2.52 5.66
C SER A 141 6.81 1.80 4.88
N ALA A 142 6.54 1.53 3.60
CA ALA A 142 7.48 0.86 2.72
C ALA A 142 7.36 1.37 1.28
N ILE A 143 8.42 1.20 0.48
CA ILE A 143 8.43 1.39 -0.96
C ILE A 143 9.19 0.23 -1.62
N THR A 144 8.68 -0.27 -2.74
CA THR A 144 9.38 -1.28 -3.56
C THR A 144 9.73 -0.66 -4.90
N ILE A 145 11.02 -0.61 -5.24
CA ILE A 145 11.50 0.11 -6.43
C ILE A 145 11.98 -0.91 -7.47
N PHE A 146 11.28 -0.97 -8.61
CA PHE A 146 11.63 -1.83 -9.75
C PHE A 146 12.64 -1.15 -10.68
N PRO A 147 13.11 -1.81 -11.76
CA PRO A 147 14.11 -1.22 -12.66
C PRO A 147 13.71 0.14 -13.21
N GLN A 148 14.69 1.04 -13.32
CA GLN A 148 14.50 2.37 -13.93
C GLN A 148 14.16 2.24 -15.42
N ARG A 149 13.39 3.20 -15.92
CA ARG A 149 13.13 3.39 -17.35
C ARG A 149 14.44 3.51 -18.12
N THR A 150 14.45 2.92 -19.31
CA THR A 150 15.56 2.99 -20.25
C THR A 150 15.15 3.80 -21.49
N ASP A 151 14.61 3.14 -22.51
CA ASP A 151 14.21 3.73 -23.80
C ASP A 151 12.71 4.09 -23.87
N GLY A 152 11.99 3.98 -22.76
CA GLY A 152 10.54 4.18 -22.67
C GLY A 152 9.70 3.06 -23.28
N LYS A 153 10.32 1.99 -23.81
CA LYS A 153 9.61 0.81 -24.33
C LYS A 153 9.71 -0.39 -23.41
N HIS A 154 10.70 -0.40 -22.52
CA HIS A 154 10.99 -1.50 -21.60
C HIS A 154 10.59 -1.17 -20.15
N ASP A 155 9.53 -0.39 -19.96
CA ASP A 155 9.07 0.00 -18.64
C ASP A 155 8.58 -1.18 -17.81
N TYR A 156 8.81 -1.09 -16.50
CA TYR A 156 8.15 -1.89 -15.49
C TYR A 156 6.95 -1.09 -14.98
N ARG A 157 5.77 -1.69 -14.95
CA ARG A 157 4.53 -0.99 -14.51
C ARG A 157 3.69 -1.89 -13.63
N VAL A 158 3.19 -1.32 -12.54
CA VAL A 158 1.99 -1.80 -11.86
C VAL A 158 0.82 -1.04 -12.48
N TRP A 159 -0.13 -1.76 -13.08
CA TRP A 159 -1.25 -1.12 -13.79
C TRP A 159 -2.33 -0.65 -12.83
N ASN A 160 -2.44 -1.29 -11.67
CA ASN A 160 -3.35 -0.92 -10.61
C ASN A 160 -2.99 0.48 -10.05
N PRO A 161 -3.97 1.36 -9.80
CA PRO A 161 -3.72 2.63 -9.12
C PRO A 161 -3.19 2.49 -7.69
N GLN A 162 -3.75 1.53 -6.95
CA GLN A 162 -3.28 1.10 -5.64
C GLN A 162 -2.95 -0.39 -5.68
N LEU A 163 -2.09 -0.89 -4.79
CA LEU A 163 -1.84 -2.33 -4.73
C LEU A 163 -3.15 -3.06 -4.42
N ILE A 164 -3.86 -2.61 -3.38
CA ILE A 164 -5.11 -3.21 -2.93
C ILE A 164 -6.27 -2.29 -3.29
N SER A 165 -7.30 -2.82 -3.93
CA SER A 165 -8.54 -2.12 -4.26
C SER A 165 -9.66 -3.13 -4.43
N TYR A 166 -10.89 -2.73 -4.08
CA TYR A 166 -12.07 -3.50 -4.40
C TYR A 166 -12.47 -3.31 -5.87
N ALA A 167 -13.09 -4.32 -6.45
CA ALA A 167 -13.65 -4.30 -7.80
C ALA A 167 -15.00 -3.57 -7.85
N GLY A 168 -15.34 -3.04 -9.02
CA GLY A 168 -16.63 -2.44 -9.33
C GLY A 168 -17.22 -3.05 -10.58
N TYR A 169 -18.44 -3.58 -10.48
CA TYR A 169 -19.13 -4.26 -11.57
C TYR A 169 -20.33 -3.43 -11.99
N ARG A 170 -20.39 -3.07 -13.28
CA ARG A 170 -21.58 -2.47 -13.88
C ARG A 170 -22.60 -3.57 -14.17
N GLU A 171 -23.76 -3.46 -13.56
CA GLU A 171 -24.86 -4.39 -13.74
C GLU A 171 -25.70 -4.05 -14.97
N PRO A 172 -26.50 -5.00 -15.51
CA PRO A 172 -27.33 -4.78 -16.70
C PRO A 172 -28.36 -3.64 -16.55
N ASP A 173 -28.82 -3.37 -15.32
CA ASP A 173 -29.77 -2.30 -15.00
C ASP A 173 -29.10 -0.92 -14.83
N GLY A 174 -27.77 -0.85 -15.02
CA GLY A 174 -26.98 0.36 -14.87
C GLY A 174 -26.50 0.64 -13.44
N SER A 175 -26.94 -0.14 -12.46
CA SER A 175 -26.41 -0.09 -11.10
C SER A 175 -24.96 -0.59 -11.03
N ILE A 176 -24.30 -0.34 -9.91
CA ILE A 176 -22.92 -0.78 -9.68
C ILE A 176 -22.85 -1.59 -8.40
N THR A 177 -22.38 -2.83 -8.51
CA THR A 177 -21.98 -3.67 -7.38
C THR A 177 -20.52 -3.39 -7.03
N GLY A 178 -20.17 -3.25 -5.75
CA GLY A 178 -18.79 -3.01 -5.34
C GLY A 178 -18.37 -1.53 -5.41
N GLU A 179 -17.20 -1.26 -6.01
CA GLU A 179 -16.53 0.05 -5.98
C GLU A 179 -16.62 0.82 -7.31
N PRO A 180 -17.50 1.85 -7.42
CA PRO A 180 -17.69 2.60 -8.66
C PRO A 180 -16.42 3.22 -9.26
N ALA A 181 -15.48 3.66 -8.43
CA ALA A 181 -14.24 4.27 -8.92
C ALA A 181 -13.34 3.31 -9.69
N THR A 182 -13.57 1.99 -9.58
CA THR A 182 -12.71 0.97 -10.20
C THR A 182 -13.37 0.24 -11.37
N VAL A 183 -14.56 0.66 -11.80
CA VAL A 183 -15.31 -0.03 -12.88
C VAL A 183 -14.48 -0.17 -14.16
N GLU A 184 -13.86 0.91 -14.64
CA GLU A 184 -13.03 0.88 -15.86
C GLU A 184 -11.90 -0.16 -15.74
N PHE A 185 -11.22 -0.18 -14.59
CA PHE A 185 -10.11 -1.09 -14.35
C PHE A 185 -10.57 -2.54 -14.11
N THR A 186 -11.74 -2.72 -13.49
CA THR A 186 -12.37 -4.03 -13.30
C THR A 186 -12.72 -4.64 -14.65
N GLU A 187 -13.32 -3.87 -15.56
CA GLU A 187 -13.61 -4.33 -16.93
C GLU A 187 -12.34 -4.72 -17.69
N LEU A 188 -11.23 -4.00 -17.48
CA LEU A 188 -9.93 -4.38 -18.03
C LEU A 188 -9.46 -5.74 -17.48
N CYS A 189 -9.57 -5.97 -16.17
CA CYS A 189 -9.23 -7.24 -15.55
C CYS A 189 -10.08 -8.40 -16.11
N LEU A 190 -11.39 -8.19 -16.27
CA LEU A 190 -12.29 -9.16 -16.89
C LEU A 190 -11.91 -9.45 -18.35
N LYS A 191 -11.56 -8.43 -19.14
CA LYS A 191 -11.05 -8.58 -20.52
C LYS A 191 -9.71 -9.31 -20.57
N LEU A 192 -8.87 -9.15 -19.54
CA LEU A 192 -7.66 -9.94 -19.34
C LEU A 192 -7.97 -11.38 -18.92
N GLY A 193 -9.21 -11.74 -18.62
CA GLY A 193 -9.63 -13.11 -18.31
C GLY A 193 -9.67 -13.43 -16.82
N TRP A 194 -9.51 -12.43 -15.94
CA TRP A 194 -9.85 -12.58 -14.53
C TRP A 194 -11.34 -12.85 -14.37
N LYS A 195 -11.70 -13.63 -13.35
CA LYS A 195 -13.10 -13.95 -13.02
C LYS A 195 -13.39 -13.44 -11.62
N GLY A 196 -14.02 -12.27 -11.54
CA GLY A 196 -14.55 -11.75 -10.30
C GLY A 196 -15.65 -12.66 -9.73
N ARG A 197 -15.91 -12.59 -8.42
CA ARG A 197 -17.02 -13.30 -7.79
C ARG A 197 -18.32 -12.49 -7.82
N HIS A 198 -18.26 -11.25 -8.33
CA HIS A 198 -19.37 -10.31 -8.39
C HIS A 198 -19.96 -10.01 -7.00
N THR A 199 -19.08 -9.80 -6.01
CA THR A 199 -19.48 -9.36 -4.66
C THR A 199 -19.10 -7.91 -4.40
N ASP A 200 -19.70 -7.31 -3.37
CA ASP A 200 -19.41 -5.94 -2.93
C ASP A 200 -17.95 -5.70 -2.51
N TRP A 201 -17.20 -6.77 -2.23
CA TRP A 201 -15.88 -6.70 -1.59
C TRP A 201 -14.85 -7.60 -2.27
N ASP A 202 -15.00 -7.84 -3.57
CA ASP A 202 -13.98 -8.58 -4.32
C ASP A 202 -12.71 -7.74 -4.44
N ILE A 203 -11.58 -8.28 -4.00
CA ILE A 203 -10.26 -7.67 -4.21
C ILE A 203 -9.86 -7.87 -5.68
N LEU A 204 -9.49 -6.79 -6.36
CA LEU A 204 -8.97 -6.83 -7.72
C LEU A 204 -7.66 -7.64 -7.81
N PRO A 205 -7.39 -8.33 -8.93
CA PRO A 205 -6.10 -8.96 -9.14
C PRO A 205 -5.04 -7.88 -9.37
N MET A 206 -3.79 -8.24 -9.15
CA MET A 206 -2.66 -7.40 -9.52
C MET A 206 -2.35 -7.55 -11.00
N VAL A 207 -2.27 -6.45 -11.76
CA VAL A 207 -1.95 -6.45 -13.20
C VAL A 207 -0.57 -5.80 -13.40
N LEU A 208 0.39 -6.59 -13.87
CA LEU A 208 1.82 -6.24 -13.93
C LEU A 208 2.38 -6.41 -15.32
N SER A 209 3.23 -5.48 -15.75
CA SER A 209 4.08 -5.64 -16.93
C SER A 209 5.54 -5.41 -16.57
N ALA A 210 6.40 -6.35 -16.93
CA ALA A 210 7.85 -6.23 -16.77
C ALA A 210 8.49 -6.01 -18.14
N ASN A 211 9.51 -5.16 -18.20
CA ASN A 211 10.34 -4.96 -19.40
C ASN A 211 9.53 -4.66 -20.69
N GLY A 212 8.41 -3.92 -20.57
CA GLY A 212 7.56 -3.56 -21.71
C GLY A 212 6.76 -4.70 -22.33
N HIS A 213 6.71 -5.88 -21.71
CA HIS A 213 5.86 -6.97 -22.18
C HIS A 213 4.37 -6.69 -21.90
N ASP A 214 3.49 -7.38 -22.63
CA ASP A 214 2.04 -7.36 -22.34
C ASP A 214 1.80 -7.77 -20.87
N PRO A 215 0.80 -7.20 -20.19
CA PRO A 215 0.59 -7.44 -18.77
C PRO A 215 0.10 -8.86 -18.48
N GLU A 216 0.44 -9.34 -17.30
CA GLU A 216 -0.10 -10.55 -16.69
C GLU A 216 -0.86 -10.16 -15.42
N TYR A 217 -1.93 -10.87 -15.09
CA TYR A 217 -2.65 -10.68 -13.83
C TYR A 217 -2.33 -11.79 -12.83
N PHE A 218 -2.35 -11.44 -11.55
CA PHE A 218 -2.07 -12.34 -10.43
C PHE A 218 -3.11 -12.13 -9.34
N GLU A 219 -3.64 -13.22 -8.79
CA GLU A 219 -4.50 -13.17 -7.61
C GLU A 219 -3.66 -13.21 -6.34
N TYR A 220 -4.09 -12.47 -5.33
CA TYR A 220 -3.43 -12.46 -4.04
C TYR A 220 -3.53 -13.82 -3.33
N PRO A 221 -2.52 -14.17 -2.52
CA PRO A 221 -2.69 -15.22 -1.52
C PRO A 221 -3.85 -14.85 -0.58
N HIS A 222 -4.69 -15.83 -0.23
CA HIS A 222 -5.95 -15.62 0.50
C HIS A 222 -5.78 -14.78 1.78
N ASP A 223 -4.72 -15.03 2.55
CA ASP A 223 -4.52 -14.41 3.86
C ASP A 223 -3.55 -13.22 3.84
N LEU A 224 -3.15 -12.74 2.65
CA LEU A 224 -2.21 -11.63 2.55
C LEU A 224 -2.87 -10.28 2.86
N ILE A 225 -4.15 -10.15 2.53
CA ILE A 225 -4.87 -8.88 2.61
C ILE A 225 -5.61 -8.81 3.94
N LEU A 226 -5.13 -7.96 4.84
CA LEU A 226 -5.85 -7.65 6.08
C LEU A 226 -6.98 -6.67 5.77
N GLU A 227 -8.21 -7.05 6.10
CA GLU A 227 -9.41 -6.22 6.04
C GLU A 227 -9.95 -5.97 7.46
N VAL A 228 -10.48 -4.78 7.70
CA VAL A 228 -11.10 -4.39 8.97
C VAL A 228 -12.61 -4.30 8.76
N PRO A 229 -13.43 -5.18 9.37
CA PRO A 229 -14.87 -5.01 9.40
C PRO A 229 -15.24 -3.78 10.23
N LEU A 230 -16.19 -2.98 9.74
CA LEU A 230 -16.55 -1.71 10.36
C LEU A 230 -17.75 -1.87 11.29
N THR A 231 -17.56 -1.46 12.54
CA THR A 231 -18.57 -1.41 13.60
C THR A 231 -18.57 -0.03 14.25
N HIS A 232 -19.67 0.31 14.94
CA HIS A 232 -19.80 1.58 15.65
C HIS A 232 -19.83 1.34 17.17
N PRO A 233 -19.18 2.18 18.00
CA PRO A 233 -19.19 2.01 19.45
C PRO A 233 -20.61 2.07 20.03
N THR A 234 -21.38 3.08 19.60
CA THR A 234 -22.78 3.32 20.02
C THR A 234 -23.83 2.60 19.15
N PHE A 235 -23.81 2.81 17.83
CA PHE A 235 -24.82 2.27 16.92
C PHE A 235 -24.59 0.81 16.52
N LYS A 236 -25.14 -0.14 17.28
CA LYS A 236 -24.97 -1.58 17.01
C LYS A 236 -25.43 -2.01 15.62
N TRP A 237 -26.47 -1.38 15.08
CA TRP A 237 -26.97 -1.62 13.71
C TRP A 237 -25.94 -1.30 12.62
N PHE A 238 -24.86 -0.59 12.90
CA PHE A 238 -23.85 -0.26 11.89
C PHE A 238 -23.16 -1.53 11.34
N ALA A 239 -23.00 -2.56 12.19
CA ALA A 239 -22.44 -3.85 11.78
C ALA A 239 -23.30 -4.56 10.73
N ASP A 240 -24.61 -4.28 10.70
CA ASP A 240 -25.55 -4.89 9.75
C ASP A 240 -25.31 -4.44 8.31
N PHE A 241 -24.63 -3.30 8.11
CA PHE A 241 -24.18 -2.88 6.78
C PHE A 241 -23.05 -3.74 6.21
N LYS A 242 -22.39 -4.56 7.05
CA LYS A 242 -21.30 -5.46 6.65
C LYS A 242 -20.20 -4.74 5.86
N LEU A 243 -19.93 -3.49 6.26
CA LEU A 243 -18.86 -2.69 5.66
C LEU A 243 -17.51 -3.21 6.12
N LYS A 244 -16.52 -3.15 5.25
CA LYS A 244 -15.12 -3.43 5.59
C LYS A 244 -14.17 -2.63 4.71
N TRP A 245 -12.94 -2.44 5.16
CA TRP A 245 -11.91 -1.79 4.35
C TRP A 245 -10.55 -2.47 4.54
N TYR A 246 -9.75 -2.56 3.48
CA TYR A 246 -8.39 -3.10 3.57
C TYR A 246 -7.50 -2.17 4.41
N ALA A 247 -6.58 -2.75 5.17
CA ALA A 247 -5.82 -2.02 6.19
C ALA A 247 -4.68 -1.15 5.65
N VAL A 248 -4.10 -1.52 4.51
CA VAL A 248 -2.89 -0.88 3.96
C VAL A 248 -3.24 -0.03 2.74
N PRO A 249 -3.17 1.31 2.82
CA PRO A 249 -3.16 2.17 1.64
C PRO A 249 -1.80 2.07 0.96
N ALA A 250 -1.77 1.62 -0.28
CA ALA A 250 -0.54 1.51 -1.05
C ALA A 250 -0.72 2.04 -2.47
N VAL A 251 -0.19 3.24 -2.76
CA VAL A 251 -0.22 3.84 -4.10
C VAL A 251 0.76 3.09 -4.98
N ALA A 252 0.34 2.73 -6.20
CA ALA A 252 1.11 1.83 -7.07
C ALA A 252 1.38 2.38 -8.47
N ASN A 253 0.66 3.41 -8.91
CA ASN A 253 0.76 3.94 -10.27
C ASN A 253 1.56 5.24 -10.40
N MET A 254 2.22 5.73 -9.35
CA MET A 254 3.10 6.90 -9.46
C MET A 254 4.50 6.52 -9.97
N LEU A 255 5.16 7.49 -10.59
CA LEU A 255 6.56 7.44 -11.02
C LEU A 255 7.44 8.05 -9.93
N PHE A 256 8.52 7.38 -9.56
CA PHE A 256 9.54 7.94 -8.67
C PHE A 256 10.67 8.54 -9.52
N ASP A 257 10.84 9.87 -9.44
CA ASP A 257 11.90 10.60 -10.14
C ASP A 257 13.03 10.92 -9.16
N CYS A 258 14.25 10.48 -9.51
CA CYS A 258 15.42 10.63 -8.67
C CYS A 258 16.66 10.91 -9.54
N GLY A 259 17.06 12.19 -9.62
CA GLY A 259 18.34 12.59 -10.22
C GLY A 259 18.35 12.39 -11.73
N GLY A 260 17.22 12.67 -12.38
CA GLY A 260 17.01 12.42 -13.81
C GLY A 260 16.67 10.97 -14.16
N LEU A 261 16.76 10.03 -13.20
CA LEU A 261 16.29 8.65 -13.39
C LEU A 261 14.81 8.53 -13.06
N GLN A 262 14.08 7.79 -13.90
CA GLN A 262 12.65 7.57 -13.76
C GLN A 262 12.36 6.12 -13.40
N PHE A 263 11.75 5.87 -12.25
CA PHE A 263 11.30 4.56 -11.81
C PHE A 263 9.78 4.46 -11.98
N THR A 264 9.35 3.82 -13.06
CA THR A 264 7.95 3.79 -13.52
C THR A 264 7.06 2.80 -12.76
N ALA A 265 7.66 1.92 -11.95
CA ALA A 265 6.99 1.11 -10.95
C ALA A 265 7.73 1.24 -9.60
N ALA A 266 7.14 2.01 -8.70
CA ALA A 266 7.68 2.24 -7.37
C ALA A 266 6.57 2.28 -6.31
N PRO A 267 5.76 1.20 -6.16
CA PRO A 267 4.64 1.21 -5.22
C PRO A 267 5.10 1.48 -3.78
N PHE A 268 4.37 2.33 -3.09
CA PHE A 268 4.65 2.72 -1.71
C PHE A 268 3.39 2.72 -0.85
N SER A 269 3.57 2.44 0.44
CA SER A 269 2.50 2.37 1.42
C SER A 269 2.81 3.20 2.67
N GLY A 270 1.74 3.66 3.31
CA GLY A 270 1.74 4.22 4.66
C GLY A 270 0.60 3.59 5.46
N TRP A 271 -0.02 4.36 6.35
CA TRP A 271 -1.28 4.01 7.01
C TRP A 271 -2.33 5.07 6.73
N TYR A 272 -3.60 4.70 6.90
CA TYR A 272 -4.73 5.57 6.62
C TYR A 272 -4.84 6.73 7.62
N MET A 273 -5.24 7.90 7.11
CA MET A 273 -6.02 8.87 7.87
C MET A 273 -7.50 8.51 7.76
N SER A 274 -8.26 8.58 8.85
CA SER A 274 -9.64 8.07 8.92
C SER A 274 -10.57 8.64 7.84
N THR A 275 -10.39 9.91 7.48
CA THR A 275 -11.22 10.62 6.51
C THR A 275 -11.03 10.15 5.07
N GLU A 276 -9.92 9.47 4.76
CA GLU A 276 -9.75 8.78 3.47
C GLU A 276 -10.79 7.67 3.30
N ILE A 277 -11.06 6.91 4.38
CA ILE A 277 -12.06 5.85 4.36
C ILE A 277 -13.46 6.45 4.60
N GLY A 278 -13.63 7.14 5.73
CA GLY A 278 -14.94 7.60 6.21
C GLY A 278 -15.58 8.64 5.31
N CYS A 279 -14.84 9.68 4.91
CA CYS A 279 -15.38 10.71 4.03
C CYS A 279 -15.34 10.28 2.57
N ARG A 280 -14.16 9.89 2.08
CA ARG A 280 -13.97 9.70 0.64
C ARG A 280 -14.48 8.35 0.15
N ASN A 281 -13.94 7.25 0.68
CA ASN A 281 -14.28 5.92 0.17
C ASN A 281 -15.74 5.55 0.45
N LEU A 282 -16.24 5.82 1.65
CA LEU A 282 -17.58 5.42 2.06
C LEU A 282 -18.67 6.42 1.66
N CYS A 283 -18.39 7.73 1.77
CA CYS A 283 -19.43 8.76 1.68
C CYS A 283 -19.42 9.62 0.41
N ASP A 284 -18.36 9.61 -0.43
CA ASP A 284 -18.43 10.27 -1.73
C ASP A 284 -19.54 9.65 -2.59
N THR A 285 -20.29 10.49 -3.30
CA THR A 285 -21.44 10.08 -4.12
C THR A 285 -21.05 9.23 -5.33
N ASN A 286 -19.82 9.39 -5.82
CA ASN A 286 -19.22 8.60 -6.89
C ASN A 286 -18.39 7.41 -6.37
N ARG A 287 -18.52 7.08 -5.09
CA ARG A 287 -17.88 5.92 -4.43
C ARG A 287 -18.98 5.04 -3.82
N ARG A 288 -18.84 4.61 -2.55
CA ARG A 288 -19.82 3.72 -1.91
C ARG A 288 -21.13 4.41 -1.51
N ASN A 289 -21.14 5.74 -1.46
CA ASN A 289 -22.32 6.58 -1.24
C ASN A 289 -23.26 6.10 -0.10
N ILE A 290 -22.71 5.79 1.08
CA ILE A 290 -23.50 5.23 2.20
C ILE A 290 -24.19 6.30 3.07
N LEU A 291 -23.90 7.58 2.83
CA LEU A 291 -24.19 8.66 3.78
C LEU A 291 -25.68 8.78 4.11
N GLU A 292 -26.55 8.69 3.11
CA GLU A 292 -28.01 8.73 3.31
C GLU A 292 -28.51 7.49 4.06
N LYS A 293 -27.99 6.29 3.75
CA LYS A 293 -28.36 5.05 4.44
C LYS A 293 -28.05 5.13 5.94
N VAL A 294 -26.89 5.67 6.28
CA VAL A 294 -26.48 5.90 7.68
C VAL A 294 -27.41 6.92 8.33
N ALA A 295 -27.68 8.06 7.69
CA ALA A 295 -28.55 9.11 8.23
C ALA A 295 -29.99 8.61 8.50
N THR A 296 -30.54 7.78 7.61
CA THR A 296 -31.85 7.15 7.81
C THR A 296 -31.84 6.21 9.01
N LYS A 297 -30.80 5.38 9.18
CA LYS A 297 -30.66 4.50 10.36
C LYS A 297 -30.48 5.26 11.68
N MET A 298 -29.92 6.46 11.62
CA MET A 298 -29.84 7.39 12.75
C MET A 298 -31.16 8.11 13.06
N GLY A 299 -32.20 7.95 12.23
CA GLY A 299 -33.48 8.67 12.38
C GLY A 299 -33.41 10.15 12.04
N LEU A 300 -32.42 10.58 11.22
CA LEU A 300 -32.27 11.97 10.81
C LEU A 300 -33.24 12.32 9.68
N ASN A 301 -33.72 13.57 9.66
CA ASN A 301 -34.52 14.09 8.55
C ASN A 301 -33.62 14.43 7.36
N THR A 302 -33.55 13.52 6.39
CA THR A 302 -32.73 13.64 5.16
C THR A 302 -33.32 14.57 4.09
N ARG A 303 -34.57 15.03 4.26
CA ARG A 303 -35.27 15.87 3.27
C ARG A 303 -34.87 17.34 3.36
N ASN A 304 -34.42 17.80 4.52
CA ASN A 304 -34.10 19.20 4.74
C ASN A 304 -32.59 19.37 5.01
N PRO A 305 -31.83 20.05 4.13
CA PRO A 305 -30.39 20.24 4.32
C PRO A 305 -30.04 21.05 5.59
N THR A 306 -30.93 21.92 6.08
CA THR A 306 -30.64 22.74 7.28
C THR A 306 -30.63 21.93 8.58
N THR A 307 -31.05 20.67 8.55
CA THR A 307 -30.92 19.75 9.71
C THR A 307 -29.48 19.25 9.90
N LEU A 308 -28.61 19.53 8.93
CA LEU A 308 -27.21 19.12 8.88
C LEU A 308 -27.05 17.60 8.99
N TRP A 309 -27.99 16.86 8.39
CA TRP A 309 -28.02 15.40 8.48
C TRP A 309 -26.77 14.76 7.85
N LYS A 310 -26.23 15.36 6.78
CA LYS A 310 -25.01 14.90 6.12
C LYS A 310 -23.81 15.02 7.05
N ASP A 311 -23.66 16.17 7.69
CA ASP A 311 -22.58 16.47 8.64
C ASP A 311 -22.61 15.50 9.83
N LYS A 312 -23.80 15.31 10.43
CA LYS A 312 -24.02 14.38 11.54
C LYS A 312 -23.68 12.95 11.14
N ALA A 313 -24.19 12.46 10.02
CA ALA A 313 -23.90 11.10 9.56
C ALA A 313 -22.42 10.91 9.18
N LEU A 314 -21.79 11.92 8.58
CA LEU A 314 -20.37 11.86 8.18
C LEU A 314 -19.43 11.75 9.38
N VAL A 315 -19.75 12.45 10.48
CA VAL A 315 -19.04 12.33 11.75
C VAL A 315 -19.14 10.90 12.29
N GLU A 316 -20.33 10.33 12.37
CA GLU A 316 -20.53 8.97 12.91
C GLU A 316 -19.88 7.88 12.04
N VAL A 317 -19.84 8.06 10.71
CA VAL A 317 -19.07 7.14 9.83
C VAL A 317 -17.57 7.20 10.15
N ASN A 318 -17.02 8.38 10.41
CA ASN A 318 -15.60 8.51 10.78
C ASN A 318 -15.31 7.93 12.17
N ILE A 319 -16.25 8.09 13.13
CA ILE A 319 -16.17 7.44 14.44
C ILE A 319 -16.15 5.91 14.28
N ALA A 320 -17.02 5.36 13.43
CA ALA A 320 -17.03 3.92 13.14
C ALA A 320 -15.69 3.44 12.58
N VAL A 321 -15.11 4.16 11.61
CA VAL A 321 -13.81 3.81 11.02
C VAL A 321 -12.70 3.79 12.08
N LEU A 322 -12.56 4.87 12.85
CA LEU A 322 -11.53 4.96 13.91
C LEU A 322 -11.70 3.85 14.94
N HIS A 323 -12.91 3.67 15.46
CA HIS A 323 -13.22 2.64 16.45
C HIS A 323 -12.90 1.23 15.94
N SER A 324 -13.27 0.92 14.70
CA SER A 324 -13.05 -0.40 14.10
C SER A 324 -11.57 -0.71 13.93
N PHE A 325 -10.80 0.23 13.39
CA PHE A 325 -9.36 0.04 13.23
C PHE A 325 -8.65 -0.10 14.59
N GLN A 326 -9.01 0.73 15.57
CA GLN A 326 -8.44 0.66 16.92
C GLN A 326 -8.77 -0.65 17.64
N THR A 327 -10.03 -1.10 17.59
CA THR A 327 -10.45 -2.36 18.23
C THR A 327 -9.83 -3.60 17.59
N HIS A 328 -9.47 -3.54 16.30
CA HIS A 328 -8.76 -4.59 15.59
C HIS A 328 -7.23 -4.43 15.65
N ASN A 329 -6.71 -3.50 16.45
CA ASN A 329 -5.28 -3.20 16.59
C ASN A 329 -4.58 -2.87 15.26
N VAL A 330 -5.29 -2.17 14.38
CA VAL A 330 -4.77 -1.70 13.08
C VAL A 330 -4.43 -0.21 13.16
N THR A 331 -3.21 0.15 12.76
CA THR A 331 -2.72 1.52 12.75
C THR A 331 -3.60 2.41 11.87
N ILE A 332 -4.14 3.47 12.45
CA ILE A 332 -4.88 4.54 11.79
C ILE A 332 -4.62 5.84 12.54
N VAL A 333 -4.78 6.99 11.87
CA VAL A 333 -4.71 8.31 12.51
C VAL A 333 -5.98 9.11 12.21
N ASP A 334 -6.46 9.88 13.19
CA ASP A 334 -7.52 10.86 12.95
C ASP A 334 -6.97 12.13 12.27
N HIS A 335 -7.85 12.92 11.67
CA HIS A 335 -7.46 14.08 10.89
C HIS A 335 -7.01 15.28 11.74
N HIS A 336 -7.39 15.38 13.02
CA HIS A 336 -6.87 16.42 13.91
C HIS A 336 -5.43 16.13 14.29
N THR A 337 -5.13 14.91 14.76
CA THR A 337 -3.77 14.48 15.09
C THR A 337 -2.84 14.54 13.88
N ALA A 338 -3.33 14.15 12.69
CA ALA A 338 -2.56 14.24 11.46
C ALA A 338 -2.21 15.70 11.10
N SER A 339 -3.17 16.62 11.25
CA SER A 339 -2.98 18.05 11.01
C SER A 339 -1.96 18.66 11.97
N ASP A 340 -2.08 18.39 13.27
CA ASP A 340 -1.13 18.90 14.28
C ASP A 340 0.29 18.36 14.05
N SER A 341 0.38 17.07 13.67
CA SER A 341 1.65 16.45 13.29
C SER A 341 2.26 17.09 12.04
N PHE A 342 1.42 17.47 11.08
CA PHE A 342 1.88 18.15 9.87
C PHE A 342 2.39 19.57 10.16
N ILE A 343 1.74 20.34 11.03
CA ILE A 343 2.24 21.67 11.42
C ILE A 343 3.61 21.56 12.09
N LYS A 344 3.81 20.61 13.01
CA LYS A 344 5.13 20.33 13.59
C LYS A 344 6.17 19.96 12.53
N HIS A 345 5.78 19.20 11.51
CA HIS A 345 6.67 18.92 10.38
C HIS A 345 7.00 20.21 9.62
N PHE A 346 5.99 21.00 9.26
CA PHE A 346 6.14 22.25 8.53
C PHE A 346 7.08 23.24 9.24
N GLU A 347 6.91 23.44 10.54
CA GLU A 347 7.79 24.28 11.37
C GLU A 347 9.25 23.77 11.37
N ASN A 348 9.43 22.45 11.53
CA ASN A 348 10.76 21.85 11.48
C ASN A 348 11.42 22.02 10.12
N GLU A 349 10.69 21.84 9.03
CA GLU A 349 11.19 22.01 7.67
C GLU A 349 11.55 23.48 7.38
N SER A 350 10.71 24.42 7.80
CA SER A 350 10.98 25.85 7.72
C SER A 350 12.26 26.22 8.47
N ARG A 351 12.47 25.68 9.68
CA ARG A 351 13.72 25.90 10.44
C ARG A 351 14.94 25.24 9.78
N LEU A 352 14.81 24.02 9.25
CA LEU A 352 15.93 23.22 8.77
C LEU A 352 16.38 23.56 7.34
N ARG A 353 15.44 23.94 6.47
CA ARG A 353 15.71 24.19 5.05
C ARG A 353 14.96 25.40 4.47
N ASN A 354 14.39 26.25 5.32
CA ASN A 354 13.69 27.49 4.93
C ASN A 354 12.53 27.26 3.94
N GLY A 355 11.82 26.15 4.09
CA GLY A 355 10.64 25.87 3.28
C GLY A 355 10.07 24.46 3.44
N CYS A 356 8.76 24.35 3.22
CA CYS A 356 8.04 23.08 3.10
C CYS A 356 7.05 23.18 1.93
N PRO A 357 7.25 22.47 0.80
CA PRO A 357 6.29 22.49 -0.30
C PRO A 357 4.98 21.87 0.18
N ALA A 358 3.86 22.55 0.04
CA ALA A 358 2.58 22.06 0.51
C ALA A 358 1.43 22.55 -0.38
N ASP A 359 0.59 21.61 -0.80
CA ASP A 359 -0.62 21.86 -1.57
C ASP A 359 -1.79 21.91 -0.59
N TRP A 360 -2.22 23.13 -0.23
CA TRP A 360 -3.25 23.37 0.78
C TRP A 360 -4.56 22.61 0.48
N VAL A 361 -4.92 22.50 -0.81
CA VAL A 361 -6.14 21.81 -1.29
C VAL A 361 -6.13 20.32 -0.90
N TRP A 362 -4.94 19.71 -0.81
CA TRP A 362 -4.77 18.30 -0.44
C TRP A 362 -4.43 18.10 1.04
N ILE A 363 -3.72 19.05 1.65
CA ILE A 363 -3.32 18.97 3.06
C ILE A 363 -4.52 19.15 3.99
N VAL A 364 -5.46 20.03 3.65
CA VAL A 364 -6.64 20.28 4.48
C VAL A 364 -7.59 19.08 4.43
N PRO A 365 -7.97 18.50 5.59
CA PRO A 365 -8.89 17.37 5.62
C PRO A 365 -10.27 17.69 5.03
N PRO A 366 -10.97 16.69 4.43
CA PRO A 366 -12.25 16.88 3.74
C PRO A 366 -13.45 17.08 4.70
N MET A 367 -13.24 17.08 6.02
CA MET A 367 -14.24 17.40 7.02
C MET A 367 -13.59 18.17 8.18
N SER A 368 -14.40 18.97 8.89
CA SER A 368 -13.95 19.75 10.06
C SER A 368 -12.75 20.66 9.77
N SER A 369 -12.61 21.13 8.52
CA SER A 369 -11.38 21.73 8.01
C SER A 369 -10.91 22.92 8.84
N SER A 370 -11.76 23.92 9.09
CA SER A 370 -11.40 25.11 9.88
C SER A 370 -11.19 24.84 11.37
N ALA A 371 -11.55 23.65 11.86
CA ALA A 371 -11.20 23.19 13.21
C ALA A 371 -9.81 22.52 13.27
N THR A 372 -9.07 22.51 12.16
CA THR A 372 -7.67 22.02 12.10
C THR A 372 -6.71 23.18 11.88
N GLN A 373 -5.50 23.10 12.43
CA GLN A 373 -4.50 24.15 12.30
C GLN A 373 -4.04 24.36 10.85
N VAL A 374 -4.03 23.31 10.03
CA VAL A 374 -3.60 23.36 8.63
C VAL A 374 -4.49 24.25 7.76
N PHE A 375 -5.75 24.47 8.13
CA PHE A 375 -6.63 25.39 7.41
C PHE A 375 -6.14 26.84 7.51
N HIS A 376 -5.65 27.25 8.68
CA HIS A 376 -5.22 28.62 8.97
C HIS A 376 -3.77 28.90 8.57
N GLN A 377 -3.02 27.86 8.17
CA GLN A 377 -1.63 27.97 7.76
C GLN A 377 -1.54 28.31 6.26
N GLU A 378 -0.97 29.46 5.93
CA GLU A 378 -0.58 29.77 4.55
C GLU A 378 0.53 28.82 4.08
N MET A 379 0.38 28.29 2.88
CA MET A 379 1.29 27.29 2.32
C MET A 379 1.71 27.68 0.92
N ALA A 380 3.00 27.55 0.62
CA ALA A 380 3.52 27.70 -0.73
C ALA A 380 3.55 26.33 -1.42
N ASN A 381 2.84 26.23 -2.54
CA ASN A 381 2.86 25.06 -3.38
C ASN A 381 3.98 25.18 -4.43
N TYR A 382 5.01 24.34 -4.33
CA TYR A 382 6.10 24.27 -5.28
C TYR A 382 6.66 22.85 -5.37
N TYR A 383 7.39 22.58 -6.45
CA TYR A 383 7.86 21.24 -6.77
C TYR A 383 9.38 21.13 -6.59
N MET A 384 9.82 20.08 -5.92
CA MET A 384 11.23 19.77 -5.70
C MET A 384 11.52 18.35 -6.21
N LYS A 385 12.77 18.10 -6.61
CA LYS A 385 13.25 16.74 -6.91
C LYS A 385 14.17 16.25 -5.79
N PRO A 386 14.28 14.94 -5.51
CA PRO A 386 13.43 13.83 -6.00
C PRO A 386 11.94 14.02 -5.69
N ASN A 387 11.05 13.39 -6.45
CA ASN A 387 9.60 13.47 -6.24
C ASN A 387 8.86 12.21 -6.69
N PHE A 388 7.59 12.10 -6.28
CA PHE A 388 6.62 11.19 -6.88
C PHE A 388 5.70 11.96 -7.84
N GLU A 389 5.56 11.46 -9.06
CA GLU A 389 4.82 12.12 -10.13
C GLU A 389 3.73 11.21 -10.69
N TYR A 390 2.64 11.80 -11.18
CA TYR A 390 1.64 11.03 -11.90
C TYR A 390 2.20 10.62 -13.26
N GLN A 391 1.69 9.52 -13.77
CA GLN A 391 1.97 9.03 -15.11
C GLN A 391 0.69 8.49 -15.71
N GLU A 392 0.58 8.56 -17.04
CA GLU A 392 -0.57 8.05 -17.77
C GLU A 392 -0.84 6.57 -17.41
N PRO A 393 -2.10 6.17 -17.18
CA PRO A 393 -2.44 4.77 -16.94
C PRO A 393 -1.85 3.86 -18.02
N ALA A 394 -1.16 2.80 -17.60
CA ALA A 394 -0.40 1.94 -18.52
C ALA A 394 -1.27 1.39 -19.66
N TYR A 395 -2.51 1.00 -19.36
CA TYR A 395 -3.46 0.48 -20.35
C TYR A 395 -3.87 1.48 -21.43
N LYS A 396 -3.70 2.80 -21.22
CA LYS A 396 -3.97 3.83 -22.23
C LYS A 396 -2.81 4.03 -23.20
N THR A 397 -1.58 3.70 -22.78
CA THR A 397 -0.35 3.99 -23.55
C THR A 397 0.37 2.73 -24.03
N HIS A 398 0.01 1.55 -23.52
CA HIS A 398 0.65 0.28 -23.85
C HIS A 398 0.45 -0.12 -25.31
N VAL A 399 1.53 -0.51 -25.98
CA VAL A 399 1.49 -1.05 -27.34
C VAL A 399 1.45 -2.58 -27.26
N TRP A 400 0.27 -3.15 -27.47
CA TRP A 400 0.05 -4.59 -27.42
C TRP A 400 0.86 -5.32 -28.49
N LYS A 401 1.67 -6.31 -28.10
CA LYS A 401 2.54 -7.04 -29.04
C LYS A 401 1.77 -7.83 -30.11
N LYS A 402 0.51 -8.17 -29.83
CA LYS A 402 -0.31 -9.07 -30.69
C LYS A 402 -1.04 -8.40 -31.87
N GLY A 403 -0.72 -7.15 -32.21
CA GLY A 403 -1.35 -6.41 -33.30
C GLY A 403 -0.61 -6.41 -34.65
N ARG A 404 0.60 -6.99 -34.77
CA ARG A 404 1.41 -6.90 -36.00
C ARG A 404 1.24 -8.03 -37.01
N ASP A 405 0.57 -9.15 -36.66
CA ASP A 405 0.67 -10.39 -37.45
C ASP A 405 -0.64 -11.20 -37.64
N GLN A 406 -1.84 -10.61 -37.65
CA GLN A 406 -3.05 -11.40 -38.01
C GLN A 406 -4.00 -10.73 -38.99
N SER A 407 -3.77 -11.08 -40.26
CA SER A 407 -4.83 -11.41 -41.20
C SER A 407 -5.83 -12.42 -40.60
N LYS A 408 -7.12 -12.12 -40.74
CA LYS A 408 -8.29 -13.04 -40.79
C LYS A 408 -8.52 -14.03 -39.62
N ASN A 409 -9.65 -13.82 -38.96
CA ASN A 409 -10.54 -14.82 -38.35
C ASN A 409 -9.96 -15.83 -37.34
N LYS A 410 -9.97 -15.45 -36.06
CA LYS A 410 -10.43 -16.28 -34.91
C LYS A 410 -10.42 -15.42 -33.64
N LYS A 411 -11.56 -15.24 -32.96
CA LYS A 411 -11.61 -14.66 -31.61
C LYS A 411 -10.77 -15.55 -30.67
N PRO A 412 -9.61 -15.10 -30.14
CA PRO A 412 -8.76 -15.99 -29.37
C PRO A 412 -9.20 -15.99 -27.90
N LYS A 413 -9.60 -17.16 -27.40
CA LYS A 413 -9.72 -17.42 -25.95
C LYS A 413 -8.33 -17.22 -25.32
N ARG A 414 -8.16 -16.18 -24.50
CA ARG A 414 -6.99 -15.97 -23.65
C ARG A 414 -6.95 -17.07 -22.58
N LYS A 415 -6.38 -18.24 -22.91
CA LYS A 415 -6.07 -19.28 -21.92
C LYS A 415 -4.70 -18.96 -21.30
N PHE A 416 -4.71 -18.48 -20.06
CA PHE A 416 -3.49 -18.35 -19.26
C PHE A 416 -2.94 -19.73 -18.94
N HIS A 417 -1.62 -19.87 -18.94
CA HIS A 417 -0.96 -21.14 -18.69
C HIS A 417 -1.10 -21.49 -17.19
N PHE A 418 -1.88 -22.52 -16.89
CA PHE A 418 -2.12 -23.09 -15.55
C PHE A 418 -0.82 -23.28 -14.72
N LYS A 419 0.33 -23.43 -15.38
CA LYS A 419 1.67 -23.51 -14.77
C LYS A 419 2.09 -22.25 -13.99
N GLN A 420 1.62 -21.05 -14.34
CA GLN A 420 1.99 -19.81 -13.64
C GLN A 420 1.20 -19.61 -12.35
N ILE A 421 -0.11 -19.91 -12.37
CA ILE A 421 -0.97 -19.97 -11.18
C ILE A 421 -0.44 -21.04 -10.21
N ALA A 422 -0.08 -22.23 -10.71
CA ALA A 422 0.52 -23.27 -9.89
C ALA A 422 1.87 -22.88 -9.28
N ARG A 423 2.67 -22.03 -9.94
CA ARG A 423 3.94 -21.52 -9.37
C ARG A 423 3.71 -20.49 -8.27
N ALA A 424 2.74 -19.60 -8.43
CA ALA A 424 2.35 -18.64 -7.39
C ALA A 424 1.80 -19.37 -6.14
N VAL A 425 0.94 -20.39 -6.33
CA VAL A 425 0.37 -21.23 -5.25
C VAL A 425 1.43 -22.12 -4.58
N LYS A 426 2.34 -22.73 -5.37
CA LYS A 426 3.44 -23.55 -4.83
C LYS A 426 4.51 -22.71 -4.13
N PHE A 427 4.57 -21.41 -4.43
CA PHE A 427 5.46 -20.47 -3.76
C PHE A 427 4.82 -19.88 -2.49
N THR A 428 3.52 -19.59 -2.47
CA THR A 428 2.86 -19.18 -1.21
C THR A 428 3.04 -20.26 -0.16
N SER A 429 2.87 -21.54 -0.48
CA SER A 429 3.17 -22.62 0.47
C SER A 429 4.66 -22.66 0.90
N LYS A 430 5.60 -22.31 0.00
CA LYS A 430 7.04 -22.22 0.31
C LYS A 430 7.40 -20.99 1.16
N LEU A 431 6.74 -19.86 0.94
CA LEU A 431 6.91 -18.61 1.70
C LEU A 431 6.29 -18.74 3.09
N PHE A 432 5.11 -19.37 3.20
CA PHE A 432 4.50 -19.72 4.48
C PHE A 432 5.32 -20.79 5.20
N GLY A 433 5.77 -21.84 4.51
CA GLY A 433 6.64 -22.87 5.06
C GLY A 433 7.97 -22.31 5.59
N ARG A 434 8.65 -21.44 4.83
CA ARG A 434 9.90 -20.77 5.29
C ARG A 434 9.66 -19.74 6.41
N ALA A 435 8.49 -19.14 6.48
CA ALA A 435 8.15 -18.18 7.54
C ALA A 435 7.73 -18.89 8.84
N LEU A 436 7.05 -20.03 8.76
CA LEU A 436 6.77 -20.91 9.91
C LEU A 436 8.06 -21.58 10.41
N SER A 437 8.92 -22.10 9.53
CA SER A 437 10.14 -22.81 9.91
C SER A 437 11.20 -21.93 10.57
N ARG A 438 11.05 -20.60 10.54
CA ARG A 438 11.90 -19.63 11.25
C ARG A 438 11.36 -19.25 12.62
N ARG A 439 10.15 -19.68 12.98
CA ARG A 439 9.58 -19.49 14.31
C ARG A 439 10.05 -20.61 15.22
N ILE A 440 10.23 -20.30 16.50
CA ILE A 440 10.55 -21.29 17.52
C ILE A 440 9.37 -22.28 17.58
N LYS A 441 9.66 -23.58 17.55
CA LYS A 441 8.65 -24.63 17.75
C LYS A 441 8.15 -24.55 19.20
N ALA A 442 6.85 -24.54 19.39
CA ALA A 442 6.22 -24.58 20.72
C ALA A 442 5.28 -25.77 20.78
N THR A 443 5.50 -26.66 21.72
CA THR A 443 4.70 -27.88 21.88
C THR A 443 3.83 -27.73 23.11
N VAL A 444 2.51 -27.76 22.92
CA VAL A 444 1.52 -27.67 24.00
C VAL A 444 1.00 -29.06 24.31
N LEU A 445 1.34 -29.60 25.48
CA LEU A 445 0.83 -30.87 25.95
C LEU A 445 -0.39 -30.63 26.83
N TYR A 446 -1.43 -31.46 26.71
CA TYR A 446 -2.56 -31.41 27.63
C TYR A 446 -2.85 -32.75 28.28
N ALA A 447 -3.27 -32.68 29.55
CA ALA A 447 -3.86 -33.78 30.30
C ALA A 447 -5.25 -33.34 30.79
N THR A 448 -6.28 -34.13 30.50
CA THR A 448 -7.67 -33.78 30.82
C THR A 448 -8.55 -35.02 30.97
N GLU A 449 -9.49 -34.95 31.91
CA GLU A 449 -10.52 -36.00 32.09
C GLU A 449 -11.87 -35.59 31.49
N THR A 450 -12.20 -34.29 31.60
CA THR A 450 -13.51 -33.72 31.22
C THR A 450 -13.42 -32.79 30.00
N GLY A 451 -12.25 -32.68 29.37
CA GLY A 451 -12.04 -31.87 28.15
C GLY A 451 -11.73 -30.38 28.39
N LYS A 452 -11.81 -29.87 29.64
CA LYS A 452 -11.55 -28.45 29.92
C LYS A 452 -10.10 -28.04 29.63
N SER A 453 -9.13 -28.84 30.05
CA SER A 453 -7.71 -28.53 29.84
C SER A 453 -7.32 -28.67 28.37
N GLU A 454 -7.92 -29.62 27.64
CA GLU A 454 -7.79 -29.70 26.17
C GLU A 454 -8.30 -28.42 25.49
N ALA A 455 -9.48 -27.92 25.90
CA ALA A 455 -10.03 -26.67 25.35
C ALA A 455 -9.12 -25.46 25.64
N TYR A 456 -8.50 -25.40 26.82
CA TYR A 456 -7.51 -24.37 27.13
C TYR A 456 -6.22 -24.53 26.33
N ALA A 457 -5.72 -25.76 26.13
CA ALA A 457 -4.55 -26.04 25.32
C ALA A 457 -4.74 -25.64 23.85
N LYS A 458 -5.92 -25.92 23.27
CA LYS A 458 -6.28 -25.49 21.91
C LYS A 458 -6.32 -23.97 21.79
N LYS A 459 -6.93 -23.27 22.76
CA LYS A 459 -6.90 -21.80 22.82
C LYS A 459 -5.48 -21.25 22.99
N LEU A 460 -4.65 -21.92 23.78
CA LEU A 460 -3.25 -21.55 23.97
C LEU A 460 -2.47 -21.68 22.67
N VAL A 461 -2.67 -22.76 21.90
CA VAL A 461 -2.10 -22.90 20.55
C VAL A 461 -2.59 -21.82 19.61
N GLU A 462 -3.88 -21.47 19.60
CA GLU A 462 -4.40 -20.37 18.78
C GLU A 462 -3.69 -19.04 19.11
N LEU A 463 -3.50 -18.75 20.39
CA LEU A 463 -2.76 -17.56 20.85
C LEU A 463 -1.27 -17.62 20.48
N PHE A 464 -0.64 -18.77 20.64
CA PHE A 464 0.79 -18.96 20.39
C PHE A 464 1.13 -19.08 18.90
N ALA A 465 0.22 -19.55 18.06
CA ALA A 465 0.37 -19.65 16.60
C ALA A 465 0.67 -18.30 15.94
N HIS A 466 0.42 -17.18 16.63
CA HIS A 466 0.82 -15.86 16.19
C HIS A 466 2.34 -15.65 16.24
N ALA A 467 3.07 -16.21 17.19
CA ALA A 467 4.51 -15.98 17.41
C ALA A 467 5.38 -17.23 17.21
N PHE A 468 4.83 -18.41 17.48
CA PHE A 468 5.51 -19.71 17.47
C PHE A 468 4.97 -20.59 16.34
N ASN A 469 5.71 -21.65 16.01
CA ASN A 469 5.15 -22.80 15.32
C ASN A 469 4.54 -23.72 16.40
N ALA A 470 3.30 -23.44 16.79
CA ALA A 470 2.65 -24.06 17.95
C ALA A 470 1.83 -25.29 17.54
N GLU A 471 2.07 -26.42 18.20
CA GLU A 471 1.35 -27.68 18.01
C GLU A 471 0.79 -28.17 19.35
N VAL A 472 -0.37 -28.83 19.35
CA VAL A 472 -1.00 -29.38 20.57
C VAL A 472 -1.05 -30.90 20.50
N TYR A 473 -0.68 -31.56 21.58
CA TYR A 473 -0.71 -33.01 21.70
C TYR A 473 -1.38 -33.45 23.00
N ASN A 474 -2.09 -34.57 22.92
CA ASN A 474 -2.50 -35.31 24.10
C ASN A 474 -1.24 -35.87 24.76
N MET A 475 -1.09 -35.69 26.08
CA MET A 475 0.10 -36.11 26.81
C MET A 475 0.34 -37.62 26.74
N SER A 476 -0.72 -38.45 26.68
CA SER A 476 -0.59 -39.92 26.54
C SER A 476 -0.16 -40.37 25.13
N GLU A 477 -0.25 -39.49 24.13
CA GLU A 477 0.13 -39.76 22.74
C GLU A 477 1.47 -39.13 22.37
N TYR A 478 2.07 -38.38 23.29
CA TYR A 478 3.31 -37.67 23.06
C TYR A 478 4.51 -38.48 23.54
N ASP A 479 5.48 -38.68 22.64
CA ASP A 479 6.71 -39.41 22.96
C ASP A 479 7.59 -38.59 23.90
N VAL A 480 7.75 -39.07 25.14
CA VAL A 480 8.55 -38.41 26.19
C VAL A 480 10.01 -38.21 25.76
N SER A 481 10.56 -39.10 24.92
CA SER A 481 11.92 -38.93 24.41
C SER A 481 12.06 -37.74 23.45
N SER A 482 10.95 -37.23 22.89
CA SER A 482 10.96 -36.04 22.05
C SER A 482 11.12 -34.74 22.86
N ILE A 483 10.88 -34.77 24.18
CA ILE A 483 10.95 -33.60 25.07
C ILE A 483 12.33 -32.92 25.02
N GLU A 484 13.41 -33.70 24.96
CA GLU A 484 14.79 -33.16 24.93
C GLU A 484 15.11 -32.36 23.65
N HIS A 485 14.31 -32.55 22.60
CA HIS A 485 14.45 -31.89 21.31
C HIS A 485 13.48 -30.72 21.11
N GLU A 486 12.60 -30.45 22.07
CA GLU A 486 11.64 -29.35 21.99
C GLU A 486 12.27 -28.01 22.41
N ALA A 487 12.00 -26.97 21.62
CA ALA A 487 12.53 -25.64 21.90
C ALA A 487 11.71 -24.87 22.96
N LEU A 488 10.42 -25.21 23.12
CA LEU A 488 9.52 -24.66 24.13
C LEU A 488 8.38 -25.66 24.36
N ILE A 489 8.16 -26.08 25.61
CA ILE A 489 7.03 -26.93 26.00
C ILE A 489 6.13 -26.16 26.96
N LEU A 490 4.82 -26.25 26.75
CA LEU A 490 3.78 -25.72 27.63
C LEU A 490 2.86 -26.87 28.01
N VAL A 491 2.60 -27.04 29.31
CA VAL A 491 1.74 -28.12 29.79
C VAL A 491 0.45 -27.53 30.37
N VAL A 492 -0.70 -28.02 29.88
CA VAL A 492 -2.03 -27.66 30.36
C VAL A 492 -2.71 -28.90 30.92
N ALA A 493 -2.59 -29.11 32.23
CA ALA A 493 -3.16 -30.27 32.92
C ALA A 493 -4.27 -29.86 33.89
N SER A 494 -5.35 -30.64 33.97
CA SER A 494 -6.30 -30.58 35.10
C SER A 494 -5.76 -31.41 36.27
N THR A 495 -6.29 -31.19 37.48
CA THR A 495 -6.02 -32.05 38.64
C THR A 495 -7.32 -32.49 39.31
N PHE A 496 -7.29 -33.62 40.01
CA PHE A 496 -8.40 -34.16 40.82
C PHE A 496 -8.10 -34.05 42.31
N GLY A 497 -9.13 -33.76 43.11
CA GLY A 497 -9.09 -33.87 44.58
C GLY A 497 -7.84 -33.25 45.21
N ASN A 498 -6.92 -34.09 45.68
CA ASN A 498 -5.69 -33.72 46.38
C ASN A 498 -4.52 -33.31 45.46
N GLY A 499 -4.73 -33.17 44.16
CA GLY A 499 -3.71 -32.79 43.18
C GLY A 499 -3.28 -33.91 42.23
N ASP A 500 -4.02 -35.02 42.19
CA ASP A 500 -3.71 -36.15 41.32
C ASP A 500 -3.88 -35.77 39.83
N PRO A 501 -2.98 -36.24 38.94
CA PRO A 501 -3.08 -35.95 37.51
C PRO A 501 -4.24 -36.70 36.85
N PRO A 502 -4.69 -36.27 35.66
CA PRO A 502 -5.70 -36.99 34.86
C PRO A 502 -5.11 -38.28 34.29
N GLU A 503 -5.95 -39.25 33.89
CA GLU A 503 -5.50 -40.57 33.40
C GLU A 503 -4.50 -40.45 32.23
N ASN A 504 -4.75 -39.52 31.30
CA ASN A 504 -3.85 -39.26 30.18
C ASN A 504 -2.59 -38.46 30.53
N GLY A 505 -2.45 -38.02 31.78
CA GLY A 505 -1.24 -37.41 32.35
C GLY A 505 -0.40 -38.36 33.21
N GLU A 506 -0.95 -39.50 33.65
CA GLU A 506 -0.23 -40.49 34.46
C GLU A 506 0.79 -41.30 33.64
N VAL A 507 0.48 -41.56 32.37
CA VAL A 507 1.26 -42.43 31.46
C VAL A 507 2.69 -41.91 31.23
N SER A 508 2.95 -40.62 31.46
CA SER A 508 4.29 -40.01 31.28
C SER A 508 5.28 -40.30 32.43
N THR A 509 4.86 -40.98 33.50
CA THR A 509 5.74 -41.29 34.65
C THR A 509 6.36 -42.69 34.62
N MET A 510 6.05 -43.52 33.61
CA MET A 510 6.65 -44.84 33.41
C MET A 510 7.31 -44.96 32.04
N SER A 511 8.44 -44.29 31.85
CA SER A 511 9.45 -44.66 30.82
C SER A 511 10.82 -44.13 31.20
#